data_AF-A0A1V0UYJ0-F1
#
_entry.id   AF-A0A1V0UYJ0-F1
#
_cell.length_a   1.000
_cell.length_b   1.000
_cell.length_c   1.000
_cell.angle_alpha   90.00
_cell.angle_beta   90.00
_cell.angle_gamma   90.00
#
_symmetry.space_group_name_H-M   'P 1'
#
loop_
_entity.id
_entity.type
_entity.pdbx_description
1 polymer ?
#
loop_
_entity_poly.entity_id
_entity_poly.type
_entity_poly.pdbx_seq_one_letter_code
_entity_poly.pdbx_strand_id
1 'polypeptide(L)'
;MFKLLFRFVDDDLDVLSKINTEQFEKEYGDILGQIELNFNGNIVGFFHEDVPFGNEMILLWFKRLHETLFRLRNSDYIAMNVVGNNNWIELFKNDSFLKVNLIRDPNTTGIQGFITQIPFANNIIREWGNIEIKYNEFKEEIIRNTVILLERLKELNALLVNTTKVINIKKYLDSL
;
A
#
# COMPACT_ATOMS: atom_id res chain seq x y z
N MET A 1 -10.16 -13.98 -3.73
CA MET A 1 -10.31 -13.12 -2.53
C MET A 1 -9.04 -12.30 -2.37
N PHE A 2 -9.18 -10.99 -2.13
CA PHE A 2 -8.05 -10.12 -1.77
C PHE A 2 -7.87 -10.08 -0.25
N LYS A 3 -6.62 -10.10 0.22
CA LYS A 3 -6.29 -9.98 1.64
C LYS A 3 -5.08 -9.05 1.81
N LEU A 4 -5.15 -8.16 2.79
CA LEU A 4 -4.07 -7.28 3.19
C LEU A 4 -3.67 -7.62 4.62
N LEU A 5 -2.40 -7.93 4.82
CA LEU A 5 -1.81 -8.19 6.13
C LEU A 5 -0.67 -7.21 6.36
N PHE A 6 -0.55 -6.68 7.56
CA PHE A 6 0.60 -5.86 7.93
C PHE A 6 0.90 -5.96 9.43
N ARG A 7 2.15 -5.65 9.78
CA ARG A 7 2.58 -5.44 11.16
C ARG A 7 3.79 -4.53 11.23
N PHE A 8 3.94 -3.85 12.35
CA PHE A 8 5.18 -3.17 12.68
C PHE A 8 6.18 -4.19 13.22
N VAL A 9 7.40 -4.12 12.72
CA VAL A 9 8.55 -4.92 13.19
C VAL A 9 9.78 -4.02 13.23
N ASP A 10 9.54 -2.75 13.57
CA ASP A 10 10.55 -1.71 13.63
C ASP A 10 11.35 -1.83 14.93
N ASP A 11 12.67 -1.94 14.83
CA ASP A 11 13.56 -1.90 15.99
C ASP A 11 13.39 -0.57 16.76
N ASP A 12 12.92 0.48 16.08
CA ASP A 12 12.70 1.80 16.65
C ASP A 12 11.32 1.98 17.31
N LEU A 13 10.48 0.93 17.45
CA LEU A 13 9.16 1.06 18.09
C LEU A 13 9.22 1.71 19.48
N ASP A 14 10.24 1.38 20.28
CA ASP A 14 10.46 1.99 21.59
C ASP A 14 10.77 3.49 21.52
N VAL A 15 11.41 3.93 20.43
CA VAL A 15 11.71 5.35 20.18
C VAL A 15 10.47 6.05 19.63
N LEU A 16 9.82 5.44 18.63
CA LEU A 16 8.57 5.92 18.02
C LEU A 16 7.46 6.14 19.07
N SER A 17 7.46 5.36 20.15
CA SER A 17 6.52 5.53 21.27
C SER A 17 6.67 6.85 22.05
N LYS A 18 7.83 7.53 21.95
CA LYS A 18 8.21 8.68 22.79
C LYS A 18 8.41 9.98 22.03
N ILE A 19 8.61 9.91 20.71
CA ILE A 19 8.88 11.10 19.89
C ILE A 19 7.61 11.92 19.63
N ASN A 20 7.80 13.19 19.30
CA ASN A 20 6.72 14.05 18.83
C ASN A 20 6.56 13.97 17.30
N THR A 21 5.50 14.60 16.78
CA THR A 21 5.19 14.62 15.34
C THR A 21 6.31 15.25 14.50
N GLU A 22 6.96 16.30 14.98
CA GLU A 22 8.04 16.99 14.24
C GLU A 22 9.28 16.09 14.10
N GLN A 23 9.67 15.41 15.18
CA GLN A 23 10.76 14.44 15.18
C GLN A 23 10.44 13.27 14.24
N PHE A 24 9.22 12.74 14.29
CA PHE A 24 8.80 11.69 13.37
C PHE A 24 8.94 12.15 11.92
N GLU A 25 8.41 13.33 11.56
CA GLU A 25 8.45 13.83 10.17
C GLU A 25 9.88 14.08 9.68
N LYS A 26 10.80 14.52 10.55
CA LYS A 26 12.18 14.87 10.17
C LYS A 26 13.12 13.67 10.11
N GLU A 27 12.99 12.73 11.03
CA GLU A 27 14.01 11.69 11.27
C GLU A 27 13.59 10.32 10.75
N TYR A 28 12.29 10.00 10.80
CA TYR A 28 11.78 8.67 10.46
C TYR A 28 10.93 8.70 9.19
N GLY A 29 9.93 9.57 9.18
CA GLY A 29 8.98 9.79 8.10
C GLY A 29 8.02 8.62 7.85
N ASP A 30 8.30 7.41 8.31
CA ASP A 30 7.49 6.21 8.16
C ASP A 30 7.69 5.26 9.35
N ILE A 31 6.92 4.16 9.38
CA ILE A 31 7.13 3.06 10.32
C ILE A 31 7.50 1.83 9.51
N LEU A 32 8.60 1.19 9.87
CA LEU A 32 9.05 -0.01 9.19
C LEU A 32 8.26 -1.23 9.66
N GLY A 33 8.05 -2.15 8.72
CA GLY A 33 7.24 -3.29 9.01
C GLY A 33 7.28 -4.37 7.94
N GLN A 34 6.30 -5.25 8.06
CA GLN A 34 5.95 -6.25 7.07
C GLN A 34 4.58 -5.93 6.51
N ILE A 35 4.39 -6.16 5.22
CA ILE A 35 3.11 -6.02 4.55
C ILE A 35 3.01 -7.06 3.42
N GLU A 36 1.86 -7.69 3.32
CA GLU A 36 1.53 -8.65 2.27
C GLU A 36 0.19 -8.27 1.63
N LEU A 37 0.20 -8.16 0.31
CA LEU A 37 -0.98 -8.08 -0.54
C LEU A 37 -1.18 -9.42 -1.22
N ASN A 38 -2.27 -10.11 -0.88
CA ASN A 38 -2.59 -11.41 -1.45
C ASN A 38 -3.78 -11.28 -2.40
N PHE A 39 -3.50 -11.44 -3.69
CA PHE A 39 -4.47 -11.46 -4.77
C PHE A 39 -4.80 -12.91 -5.12
N ASN A 40 -5.74 -13.51 -4.40
CA ASN A 40 -6.22 -14.87 -4.65
C ASN A 40 -5.11 -15.93 -4.75
N GLY A 41 -4.13 -15.88 -3.85
CA GLY A 41 -2.94 -16.73 -3.83
C GLY A 41 -1.69 -16.13 -4.47
N ASN A 42 -1.81 -15.00 -5.18
CA ASN A 42 -0.69 -14.30 -5.79
C ASN A 42 -0.24 -13.16 -4.88
N ILE A 43 0.98 -13.27 -4.35
CA ILE A 43 1.45 -12.44 -3.25
C ILE A 43 2.37 -11.32 -3.76
N VAL A 44 2.22 -10.13 -3.19
CA VAL A 44 3.19 -9.02 -3.23
C VAL A 44 3.57 -8.65 -1.81
N GLY A 45 4.88 -8.48 -1.56
CA GLY A 45 5.39 -8.22 -0.22
C GLY A 45 5.60 -9.51 0.57
N PHE A 46 5.68 -9.37 1.89
CA PHE A 46 5.99 -10.46 2.80
C PHE A 46 5.37 -10.22 4.17
N PHE A 47 4.78 -11.26 4.75
CA PHE A 47 4.29 -11.28 6.13
C PHE A 47 4.53 -12.65 6.74
N HIS A 48 5.18 -12.69 7.91
CA HIS A 48 5.37 -13.93 8.65
C HIS A 48 5.46 -13.65 10.15
N GLU A 49 4.60 -14.28 10.97
CA GLU A 49 4.48 -13.99 12.41
C GLU A 49 5.79 -14.19 13.18
N ASP A 50 6.54 -15.24 12.84
CA ASP A 50 7.80 -15.55 13.55
C ASP A 50 9.03 -14.76 13.07
N VAL A 51 8.93 -13.94 12.02
CA VAL A 51 10.09 -13.23 11.44
C VAL A 51 10.16 -11.79 11.96
N PRO A 52 11.01 -11.45 12.94
CA PRO A 52 10.90 -10.19 13.69
C PRO A 52 11.50 -8.97 12.97
N PHE A 53 11.77 -9.05 11.67
CA PHE A 53 12.37 -7.98 10.88
C PHE A 53 11.53 -7.64 9.65
N GLY A 54 11.55 -6.39 9.24
CA GLY A 54 10.87 -5.91 8.05
C GLY A 54 11.26 -4.48 7.75
N ASN A 55 11.39 -4.16 6.47
CA ASN A 55 11.87 -2.88 5.98
C ASN A 55 10.84 -2.18 5.08
N GLU A 56 9.60 -2.64 5.11
CA GLU A 56 8.53 -2.05 4.31
C GLU A 56 8.03 -0.77 4.98
N MET A 57 7.91 0.30 4.19
CA MET A 57 7.39 1.59 4.64
C MET A 57 5.85 1.53 4.73
N ILE A 58 5.32 1.21 5.91
CA ILE A 58 3.90 0.88 6.07
C ILE A 58 2.98 2.06 5.71
N LEU A 59 3.28 3.28 6.17
CA LEU A 59 2.45 4.44 5.86
C LEU A 59 2.47 4.77 4.36
N LEU A 60 3.62 4.59 3.69
CA LEU A 60 3.73 4.77 2.25
C LEU A 60 2.88 3.77 1.47
N TRP A 61 2.88 2.50 1.88
CA TRP A 61 2.01 1.47 1.30
C TRP A 61 0.54 1.84 1.40
N PHE A 62 0.06 2.19 2.61
CA PHE A 62 -1.33 2.59 2.81
C PHE A 62 -1.68 3.84 2.01
N LYS A 63 -0.79 4.84 1.95
CA LYS A 63 -0.99 6.02 1.10
C LYS A 63 -1.23 5.64 -0.37
N ARG A 64 -0.41 4.75 -0.93
CA ARG A 64 -0.53 4.31 -2.34
C ARG A 64 -1.80 3.49 -2.58
N LEU A 65 -2.18 2.62 -1.64
CA LEU A 65 -3.42 1.84 -1.71
C LEU A 65 -4.66 2.75 -1.72
N HIS A 66 -4.67 3.76 -0.86
CA HIS A 66 -5.75 4.75 -0.80
C HIS A 66 -5.83 5.62 -2.04
N GLU A 67 -4.69 6.12 -2.52
CA GLU A 67 -4.65 6.90 -3.76
C GLU A 67 -5.11 6.06 -4.97
N THR A 68 -4.75 4.78 -5.01
CA THR A 68 -5.25 3.81 -6.00
C THR A 68 -6.77 3.68 -5.94
N LEU A 69 -7.34 3.44 -4.75
CA LEU A 69 -8.79 3.34 -4.58
C LEU A 69 -9.51 4.63 -5.01
N PHE A 70 -8.96 5.78 -4.64
CA PHE A 70 -9.51 7.08 -5.01
C PHE A 70 -9.55 7.27 -6.53
N ARG A 71 -8.46 6.94 -7.23
CA ARG A 71 -8.37 7.07 -8.69
C ARG A 71 -9.22 6.05 -9.44
N LEU A 72 -9.40 4.84 -8.91
CA LEU A 72 -10.31 3.81 -9.45
C LEU A 72 -11.79 4.22 -9.47
N ARG A 73 -12.17 5.35 -8.86
CA ARG A 73 -13.53 5.90 -8.95
C ARG A 73 -13.84 6.45 -10.34
N ASN A 74 -12.83 7.00 -11.00
CA ASN A 74 -12.98 7.74 -12.26
C ASN A 74 -12.12 7.15 -13.39
N SER A 75 -11.60 5.93 -13.19
CA SER A 75 -10.65 5.29 -14.10
C SER A 75 -10.88 3.80 -14.10
N ASP A 76 -10.97 3.21 -15.29
CA ASP A 76 -11.07 1.76 -15.46
C ASP A 76 -9.69 1.10 -15.46
N TYR A 77 -8.63 1.89 -15.55
CA TYR A 77 -7.25 1.42 -15.45
C TYR A 77 -6.47 2.24 -14.45
N ILE A 78 -5.75 1.56 -13.56
CA ILE A 78 -4.75 2.12 -12.67
C ILE A 78 -3.58 1.14 -12.59
N ALA A 79 -2.35 1.67 -12.59
CA ALA A 79 -1.20 0.91 -12.14
C ALA A 79 -0.54 1.60 -10.95
N MET A 80 -0.24 0.82 -9.93
CA MET A 80 0.40 1.25 -8.69
C MET A 80 1.78 0.60 -8.57
N ASN A 81 2.82 1.40 -8.43
CA ASN A 81 4.17 0.87 -8.20
C ASN A 81 4.23 0.18 -6.83
N VAL A 82 4.84 -1.00 -6.81
CA VAL A 82 5.19 -1.73 -5.59
C VAL A 82 6.29 -0.97 -4.87
N VAL A 83 6.12 -0.73 -3.56
CA VAL A 83 7.11 0.03 -2.78
C VAL A 83 8.44 -0.71 -2.78
N GLY A 84 9.54 0.03 -2.94
CA GLY A 84 10.90 -0.52 -2.85
C GLY A 84 11.39 -1.27 -4.09
N ASN A 85 10.61 -1.41 -5.17
CA ASN A 85 11.08 -2.04 -6.40
C ASN A 85 10.40 -1.48 -7.67
N ASN A 86 10.78 -2.03 -8.83
CA ASN A 86 10.31 -1.58 -10.15
C ASN A 86 9.07 -2.33 -10.65
N ASN A 87 8.43 -3.15 -9.81
CA ASN A 87 7.21 -3.84 -10.18
C ASN A 87 6.00 -2.91 -10.04
N TRP A 88 4.95 -3.21 -10.78
CA TRP A 88 3.69 -2.49 -10.78
C TRP A 88 2.53 -3.46 -10.68
N ILE A 89 1.57 -3.13 -9.82
CA ILE A 89 0.29 -3.80 -9.74
C ILE A 89 -0.65 -3.06 -10.68
N GLU A 90 -0.97 -3.67 -11.83
CA GLU A 90 -2.01 -3.16 -12.72
C GLU A 90 -3.38 -3.62 -12.27
N LEU A 91 -4.36 -2.74 -12.36
CA LEU A 91 -5.73 -2.93 -11.96
C LEU A 91 -6.62 -2.46 -13.12
N PHE A 92 -7.33 -3.40 -13.73
CA PHE A 92 -8.36 -3.13 -14.72
C PHE A 92 -9.71 -3.32 -14.04
N LYS A 93 -10.44 -2.23 -13.83
CA LYS A 93 -11.76 -2.24 -13.23
C LYS A 93 -12.82 -2.50 -14.28
N ASN A 94 -13.70 -3.44 -13.97
CA ASN A 94 -15.02 -3.56 -14.56
C ASN A 94 -16.06 -3.38 -13.43
N ASP A 95 -17.35 -3.38 -13.77
CA ASP A 95 -18.44 -3.00 -12.84
C ASP A 95 -18.32 -3.61 -11.42
N SER A 96 -17.95 -4.89 -11.31
CA SER A 96 -17.90 -5.60 -10.03
C SER A 96 -16.54 -6.18 -9.65
N PHE A 97 -15.60 -6.24 -10.60
CA PHE A 97 -14.33 -6.93 -10.45
C PHE A 97 -13.14 -6.06 -10.85
N LEU A 98 -12.00 -6.38 -10.25
CA LEU A 98 -10.69 -5.93 -10.67
C LEU A 98 -9.96 -7.12 -11.27
N LYS A 99 -9.46 -6.94 -12.48
CA LYS A 99 -8.46 -7.82 -13.07
C LYS A 99 -7.08 -7.26 -12.74
N VAL A 100 -6.28 -8.06 -12.06
CA VAL A 100 -5.02 -7.66 -11.44
C VAL A 100 -3.85 -8.35 -12.12
N ASN A 101 -2.79 -7.59 -12.37
CA ASN A 101 -1.52 -8.12 -12.84
C ASN A 101 -0.36 -7.59 -12.02
N LEU A 102 0.72 -8.37 -11.94
CA LEU A 102 2.03 -7.87 -11.52
C LEU A 102 2.94 -7.84 -12.73
N ILE A 103 3.43 -6.65 -13.03
CA ILE A 103 4.25 -6.39 -14.21
C ILE A 103 5.53 -5.67 -13.81
N ARG A 104 6.51 -5.69 -14.71
CA ARG A 104 7.75 -4.95 -14.62
C ARG A 104 8.09 -4.41 -15.99
N ASP A 105 8.40 -3.12 -16.09
CA ASP A 105 8.99 -2.56 -17.30
C ASP A 105 10.53 -2.63 -17.20
N PRO A 106 11.20 -3.46 -18.00
CA PRO A 106 12.66 -3.57 -17.95
C PRO A 106 13.38 -2.31 -18.47
N ASN A 107 12.68 -1.41 -19.18
CA ASN A 107 13.26 -0.21 -19.78
C ASN A 107 13.09 1.03 -18.90
N THR A 108 12.30 0.94 -17.83
CA THR A 108 12.15 2.04 -16.88
C THR A 108 13.41 2.14 -16.01
N THR A 109 14.25 3.13 -16.30
CA THR A 109 15.48 3.43 -15.54
C THR A 109 15.24 4.30 -14.30
N GLY A 110 14.00 4.73 -14.07
CA GLY A 110 13.59 5.49 -12.89
C GLY A 110 12.07 5.65 -12.81
N ILE A 111 11.52 5.68 -11.60
CA ILE A 111 10.08 5.78 -11.36
C ILE A 111 9.65 7.25 -11.50
N GLN A 112 8.97 7.60 -12.60
CA GLN A 112 8.47 8.97 -12.85
C GLN A 112 7.17 9.32 -12.10
N GLY A 113 6.64 8.36 -11.34
CA GLY A 113 5.46 8.51 -10.51
C GLY A 113 5.11 7.17 -9.88
N PHE A 114 4.39 7.16 -8.77
CA PHE A 114 4.08 5.90 -8.06
C PHE A 114 2.73 5.31 -8.42
N ILE A 115 1.90 6.08 -9.14
CA ILE A 115 0.60 5.67 -9.66
C ILE A 115 0.43 6.29 -11.05
N THR A 116 -0.10 5.52 -12.00
CA THR A 116 -0.42 6.00 -13.36
C THR A 116 -1.80 5.50 -13.80
N GLN A 117 -2.46 6.31 -14.64
CA GLN A 117 -3.72 5.96 -15.33
C GLN A 117 -3.45 5.65 -16.82
N ILE A 118 -2.19 5.63 -17.22
CA ILE A 118 -1.75 5.35 -18.60
C ILE A 118 -1.31 3.88 -18.67
N PRO A 119 -1.94 3.06 -19.52
CA PRO A 119 -1.52 1.69 -19.75
C PRO A 119 -0.06 1.55 -20.16
N PHE A 120 0.62 0.53 -19.64
CA PHE A 120 1.97 0.21 -20.10
C PHE A 120 1.95 -0.38 -21.51
N ALA A 121 3.05 -0.17 -22.26
CA ALA A 121 3.23 -0.73 -23.58
C ALA A 121 3.41 -2.26 -23.55
N ASN A 122 3.25 -2.92 -24.70
CA ASN A 122 3.22 -4.39 -24.81
C ASN A 122 4.55 -5.10 -24.48
N ASN A 123 5.65 -4.37 -24.30
CA ASN A 123 6.99 -4.91 -24.02
C ASN A 123 7.30 -5.09 -22.52
N ILE A 124 6.27 -5.09 -21.66
CA ILE A 124 6.39 -5.38 -20.23
C ILE A 124 6.62 -6.87 -19.96
N ILE A 125 7.33 -7.15 -18.87
CA ILE A 125 7.44 -8.49 -18.29
C ILE A 125 6.26 -8.68 -17.33
N ARG A 126 5.51 -9.76 -17.49
CA ARG A 126 4.41 -10.12 -16.59
C ARG A 126 4.87 -11.24 -15.66
N GLU A 127 5.02 -10.94 -14.37
CA GLU A 127 5.39 -11.91 -13.34
C GLU A 127 4.20 -12.85 -13.06
N TRP A 128 3.00 -12.28 -12.98
CA TRP A 128 1.72 -12.99 -13.01
C TRP A 128 0.59 -12.05 -13.44
N GLY A 129 -0.58 -12.58 -13.78
CA GLY A 129 -1.72 -11.72 -14.10
C GLY A 129 -2.99 -12.45 -14.48
N ASN A 130 -3.96 -11.64 -14.89
CA ASN A 130 -5.35 -12.02 -15.10
C ASN A 130 -6.02 -12.54 -13.82
N ILE A 131 -5.58 -12.06 -12.65
CA ILE A 131 -6.18 -12.45 -11.37
C ILE A 131 -7.45 -11.63 -11.16
N GLU A 132 -8.57 -12.31 -10.98
CA GLU A 132 -9.84 -11.64 -10.72
C GLU A 132 -10.13 -11.58 -9.22
N ILE A 133 -10.45 -10.38 -8.73
CA ILE A 133 -10.94 -10.13 -7.37
C ILE A 133 -12.17 -9.22 -7.43
N LYS A 134 -13.05 -9.26 -6.44
CA LYS A 134 -14.17 -8.32 -6.38
C LYS A 134 -13.67 -6.93 -5.99
N TYR A 135 -14.17 -5.90 -6.66
CA TYR A 135 -13.82 -4.51 -6.35
C TYR A 135 -14.21 -4.13 -4.92
N ASN A 136 -15.40 -4.54 -4.47
CA ASN A 136 -15.87 -4.24 -3.10
C ASN A 136 -14.99 -4.93 -2.04
N GLU A 137 -14.59 -6.19 -2.27
CA GLU A 137 -13.66 -6.89 -1.37
C GLU A 137 -12.32 -6.16 -1.27
N PHE A 138 -11.77 -5.70 -2.41
CA PHE A 138 -10.54 -4.90 -2.44
C PHE A 138 -10.67 -3.60 -1.63
N LYS A 139 -11.77 -2.86 -1.84
CA LYS A 139 -12.06 -1.60 -1.14
C LYS A 139 -12.20 -1.82 0.38
N GLU A 140 -13.06 -2.74 0.78
CA GLU A 140 -13.36 -3.00 2.19
C GLU A 140 -12.14 -3.52 2.96
N GLU A 141 -11.31 -4.35 2.33
CA GLU A 141 -10.07 -4.86 2.93
C GLU A 141 -9.08 -3.74 3.26
N ILE A 142 -8.90 -2.78 2.34
CA ILE A 142 -8.04 -1.61 2.54
C ILE A 142 -8.60 -0.72 3.64
N ILE A 143 -9.91 -0.43 3.61
CA ILE A 143 -10.57 0.39 4.64
C ILE A 143 -10.41 -0.23 6.02
N ARG A 144 -10.73 -1.52 6.16
CA ARG A 144 -10.65 -2.24 7.44
C ARG A 144 -9.23 -2.24 8.00
N ASN A 145 -8.24 -2.56 7.17
CA ASN A 145 -6.84 -2.53 7.61
C ASN A 145 -6.34 -1.11 7.90
N THR A 146 -6.94 -0.08 7.30
CA THR A 146 -6.61 1.32 7.61
C THR A 146 -7.10 1.69 9.01
N VAL A 147 -8.28 1.24 9.40
CA VAL A 147 -8.77 1.42 10.79
C VAL A 147 -7.82 0.75 11.77
N ILE A 148 -7.43 -0.51 11.50
CA ILE A 148 -6.45 -1.24 12.32
C ILE A 148 -5.10 -0.50 12.40
N LEU A 149 -4.63 0.08 11.28
CA LEU A 149 -3.41 0.88 11.25
C LEU A 149 -3.52 2.09 12.17
N LEU A 150 -4.63 2.84 12.10
CA LEU A 150 -4.85 4.03 12.89
C LEU A 150 -4.95 3.72 14.39
N GLU A 151 -5.59 2.60 14.75
CA GLU A 151 -5.65 2.11 16.12
C GLU A 151 -4.26 1.76 16.64
N ARG A 152 -3.49 0.96 15.89
CA ARG A 152 -2.11 0.59 16.26
C ARG A 152 -1.19 1.80 16.38
N LEU A 153 -1.31 2.79 15.49
CA LEU A 153 -0.57 4.04 15.60
C LEU A 153 -0.92 4.79 16.88
N LYS A 154 -2.21 4.84 17.23
CA LYS A 154 -2.68 5.51 18.44
C LYS A 154 -2.19 4.81 19.71
N GLU A 155 -2.17 3.47 19.71
CA GLU A 155 -1.64 2.64 20.80
C GLU A 155 -0.13 2.82 20.95
N LEU A 156 0.62 2.85 19.84
CA LEU A 156 2.06 3.08 19.84
C LEU A 156 2.38 4.48 20.37
N ASN A 157 1.77 5.51 19.76
CA ASN A 157 1.92 6.90 20.14
C ASN A 157 0.82 7.74 19.50
N ALA A 158 -0.09 8.26 20.33
CA ALA A 158 -1.24 9.04 19.87
C ALA A 158 -0.88 10.31 19.06
N LEU A 159 0.36 10.82 19.12
CA LEU A 159 0.79 11.95 18.30
C LEU A 159 1.06 11.56 16.84
N LEU A 160 1.35 10.28 16.56
CA LEU A 160 1.66 9.80 15.20
C LEU A 160 0.44 9.89 14.27
N VAL A 161 -0.77 9.86 14.82
CA VAL A 161 -2.00 9.97 14.02
C VAL A 161 -2.21 11.38 13.42
N ASN A 162 -1.40 12.35 13.84
CA ASN A 162 -1.41 13.74 13.38
C ASN A 162 -0.25 14.06 12.42
N THR A 163 0.52 13.06 12.03
CA THR A 163 1.57 13.19 11.00
C THR A 163 0.95 13.46 9.64
N THR A 164 1.70 14.13 8.76
CA THR A 164 1.29 14.52 7.42
C THR A 164 0.83 13.31 6.60
N LYS A 165 1.59 12.21 6.63
CA LYS A 165 1.23 10.98 5.91
C LYS A 165 -0.08 10.40 6.41
N VAL A 166 -0.29 10.33 7.73
CA VAL A 166 -1.52 9.76 8.32
C VAL A 166 -2.73 10.66 8.05
N ILE A 167 -2.57 11.98 8.13
CA ILE A 167 -3.62 12.94 7.74
C ILE A 167 -4.03 12.72 6.27
N ASN A 168 -3.07 12.49 5.38
CA ASN A 168 -3.37 12.22 3.97
C ASN A 168 -4.12 10.89 3.77
N ILE A 169 -3.76 9.85 4.52
CA ILE A 169 -4.50 8.57 4.51
C ILE A 169 -5.95 8.79 4.98
N LYS A 170 -6.16 9.54 6.07
CA LYS A 170 -7.50 9.85 6.58
C LYS A 170 -8.35 10.62 5.57
N LYS A 171 -7.77 11.61 4.86
CA LYS A 171 -8.48 12.35 3.81
C LYS A 171 -9.02 11.44 2.70
N TYR A 172 -8.26 10.41 2.31
CA TYR A 172 -8.75 9.44 1.33
C TYR A 172 -9.87 8.59 1.91
N LEU A 173 -9.72 8.12 3.15
CA LEU A 173 -10.75 7.34 3.84
C LEU A 173 -12.09 8.08 3.91
N ASP A 174 -12.07 9.38 4.24
CA ASP A 174 -13.27 10.23 4.32
C ASP A 174 -13.90 10.48 2.93
N SER A 175 -13.16 10.23 1.85
CA SER A 175 -13.59 10.48 0.47
C SER A 175 -14.14 9.24 -0.26
N LEU A 176 -14.03 8.05 0.34
CA LEU A 176 -14.38 6.75 -0.25
C LEU A 176 -15.78 6.29 0.14
#